data_AF-A0A177W9C9-F1
#
_entry.id   AF-A0A177W9C9-F1
#
_cell.length_a   1.000
_cell.length_b   1.000
_cell.length_c   1.000
_cell.angle_alpha   90.00
_cell.angle_beta   90.00
_cell.angle_gamma   90.00
#
_symmetry.space_group_name_H-M   'P 1'
#
loop_
_entity.id
_entity.type
_entity.pdbx_description
1 polymer ?
#
loop_
_entity_poly.entity_id
_entity_poly.type
_entity_poly.pdbx_seq_one_letter_code
_entity_poly.pdbx_strand_id
1 'polypeptide(L)'
;MAVIGFFSALDSSNWLTNFILDQIYSFTCFLFLYKLYKRCVRFITGTTELHRICDCIVRSQRLDHVIHVSPDSEESVSIAFANTAVQHVHVLPELLHRVEHCIMYSSKLLLARRDLEARQASLERPLSKMLELKMFPHNASISTPQAIVLRACMEKMLKSYLLMHFLNERAATRFTALNPLHEKKLLEIWDVLSPDKPLSHRISLDWQQIGFQGQDPATDFRGMGVLALDDLYFLCKNRPKLARKLLITSQSDLSWFPFAVAGINITSYTLRMVRTRLLQNTFYHHGINEDTYHEVFCYIFEEFEKFWVNQKELPTVLQFNAIMKEYQIKVERELFQGKVLVLDPENPDLDKVEK
;
A
#
# COMPACT_ATOMS: atom_id res chain seq x y z
N MET A 1 7.20 -19.60 -31.81
CA MET A 1 8.47 -18.85 -31.62
C MET A 1 8.21 -17.47 -31.01
N ALA A 2 7.47 -16.56 -31.67
CA ALA A 2 7.22 -15.19 -31.16
C ALA A 2 6.53 -15.12 -29.78
N VAL A 3 5.50 -15.94 -29.54
CA VAL A 3 4.78 -15.99 -28.25
C VAL A 3 5.69 -16.50 -27.12
N ILE A 4 6.54 -17.49 -27.40
CA ILE A 4 7.49 -18.04 -26.42
C ILE A 4 8.60 -17.02 -26.13
N GLY A 5 9.09 -16.30 -27.14
CA GLY A 5 10.06 -15.22 -26.98
C GLY A 5 9.51 -14.03 -26.18
N PHE A 6 8.26 -13.64 -26.39
CA PHE A 6 7.58 -12.61 -25.61
C PHE A 6 7.48 -12.98 -24.12
N PHE A 7 7.02 -14.20 -23.82
CA PHE A 7 6.94 -14.64 -22.42
C PHE A 7 8.31 -14.92 -21.79
N SER A 8 9.33 -15.28 -22.58
CA SER A 8 10.71 -15.34 -22.09
C SER A 8 11.28 -13.96 -21.75
N ALA A 9 10.86 -12.91 -22.45
CA ALA A 9 11.21 -11.53 -22.09
C ALA A 9 10.49 -11.07 -20.81
N LEU A 10 9.30 -11.62 -20.51
CA LEU A 10 8.59 -11.40 -19.24
C LEU A 10 9.28 -12.01 -18.01
N ASP A 11 10.28 -12.86 -18.22
CA ASP A 11 11.14 -13.33 -17.13
C ASP A 11 12.22 -12.31 -16.75
N SER A 12 12.48 -11.29 -17.57
CA SER A 12 13.34 -10.17 -17.19
C SER A 12 12.69 -9.32 -16.09
N SER A 13 13.48 -8.81 -15.15
CA SER A 13 12.99 -8.13 -13.95
C SER A 13 12.99 -6.62 -14.16
N ASN A 14 12.02 -6.07 -14.89
CA ASN A 14 11.94 -4.62 -15.11
C ASN A 14 10.50 -4.09 -15.03
N TRP A 15 10.37 -2.76 -14.90
CA TRP A 15 9.07 -2.10 -14.78
C TRP A 15 8.11 -2.43 -15.93
N LEU A 16 8.63 -2.59 -17.16
CA LEU A 16 7.84 -2.91 -18.35
C LEU A 16 7.25 -4.32 -18.27
N THR A 17 8.00 -5.29 -17.76
CA THR A 17 7.50 -6.64 -17.52
C THR A 17 6.40 -6.66 -16.47
N ASN A 18 6.53 -5.89 -15.39
CA ASN A 18 5.49 -5.78 -14.36
C ASN A 18 4.22 -5.14 -14.90
N PHE A 19 4.35 -4.06 -15.68
CA PHE A 19 3.22 -3.44 -16.36
C PHE A 19 2.48 -4.43 -17.27
N ILE A 20 3.21 -5.20 -18.08
CA ILE A 20 2.61 -6.22 -18.95
C ILE A 20 1.95 -7.34 -18.11
N LEU A 21 2.57 -7.76 -17.01
CA LEU A 21 1.99 -8.74 -16.10
C LEU A 21 0.69 -8.23 -15.48
N ASP A 22 0.64 -6.98 -15.03
CA ASP A 22 -0.58 -6.37 -14.46
C ASP A 22 -1.73 -6.38 -15.48
N GLN A 23 -1.44 -6.09 -16.75
CA GLN A 23 -2.43 -6.24 -17.83
C GLN A 23 -2.84 -7.71 -18.01
N ILE A 24 -1.89 -8.65 -18.04
CA ILE A 24 -2.17 -10.09 -18.17
C ILE A 24 -3.07 -10.58 -17.03
N TYR A 25 -2.81 -10.16 -15.79
CA TYR A 25 -3.57 -10.56 -14.61
C TYR A 25 -4.95 -9.90 -14.54
N SER A 26 -5.13 -8.74 -15.20
CA SER A 26 -6.41 -8.01 -15.25
C SER A 26 -7.43 -8.60 -16.25
N PHE A 27 -6.97 -9.30 -17.30
CA PHE A 27 -7.85 -9.89 -18.32
C PHE A 27 -7.89 -11.41 -18.27
N THR A 28 -9.09 -12.00 -18.14
CA THR A 28 -9.28 -13.46 -18.01
C THR A 28 -8.66 -14.28 -19.13
N CYS A 29 -8.76 -13.81 -20.38
CA CYS A 29 -8.18 -14.50 -21.55
C CYS A 29 -6.64 -14.49 -21.51
N PHE A 30 -6.03 -13.35 -21.19
CA PHE A 30 -4.57 -13.25 -21.07
C PHE A 30 -4.05 -14.04 -19.88
N LEU A 31 -4.75 -14.02 -18.75
CA LEU A 31 -4.42 -14.83 -17.58
C LEU A 31 -4.47 -16.34 -17.91
N PHE A 32 -5.45 -16.78 -18.70
CA PHE A 32 -5.54 -18.17 -19.14
C PHE A 32 -4.35 -18.56 -20.03
N LEU A 33 -4.04 -17.75 -21.06
CA LEU A 33 -2.88 -17.96 -21.93
C LEU A 33 -1.57 -17.98 -21.15
N TYR A 34 -1.42 -17.07 -20.19
CA TYR A 34 -0.24 -17.01 -19.35
C TYR A 34 -0.13 -18.23 -18.42
N LYS A 35 -1.23 -18.70 -17.82
CA LYS A 35 -1.25 -19.96 -17.05
C LYS A 35 -0.84 -21.16 -17.90
N LEU A 36 -1.25 -21.21 -19.18
CA LEU A 36 -0.82 -22.25 -20.12
C LEU A 36 0.68 -22.17 -20.39
N TYR A 37 1.20 -20.97 -20.71
CA TYR A 37 2.64 -20.74 -20.85
C TYR A 37 3.42 -21.24 -19.63
N LYS A 38 2.99 -20.87 -18.42
CA LYS A 38 3.64 -21.29 -17.17
C LYS A 38 3.64 -22.81 -16.97
N ARG A 39 2.58 -23.49 -17.41
CA ARG A 39 2.50 -24.96 -17.39
C ARG A 39 3.51 -25.57 -18.36
N CYS A 40 3.66 -25.01 -19.56
CA CYS A 40 4.68 -25.44 -20.52
C CYS A 40 6.10 -25.24 -19.97
N VAL A 41 6.41 -24.07 -19.41
CA VAL A 41 7.73 -23.82 -18.80
C VAL A 41 7.97 -24.77 -17.63
N ARG A 42 6.97 -25.03 -16.79
CA ARG A 42 7.10 -26.02 -15.69
C ARG A 42 7.36 -27.43 -16.21
N PHE A 43 6.74 -27.83 -17.33
CA PHE A 43 7.00 -29.13 -17.94
C PHE A 43 8.46 -29.25 -18.42
N ILE A 44 9.02 -28.17 -18.99
CA ILE A 44 10.40 -28.14 -19.49
C ILE A 44 11.42 -28.06 -18.34
N THR A 45 11.17 -27.20 -17.36
CA THR A 45 12.16 -26.85 -16.30
C THR A 45 12.00 -27.65 -15.02
N GLY A 46 10.91 -28.40 -14.84
CA GLY A 46 10.56 -29.08 -13.59
C GLY A 46 10.18 -28.15 -12.43
N THR A 47 10.34 -26.83 -12.56
CA THR A 47 10.18 -25.85 -11.48
C THR A 47 8.96 -24.95 -11.67
N THR A 48 8.51 -24.30 -10.59
CA THR A 48 7.45 -23.29 -10.68
C THR A 48 8.02 -21.90 -10.97
N GLU A 49 7.18 -21.00 -11.48
CA GLU A 49 7.55 -19.59 -11.66
C GLU A 49 8.01 -18.96 -10.34
N LEU A 50 7.25 -19.19 -9.26
CA LEU A 50 7.61 -18.71 -7.93
C LEU A 50 9.01 -19.15 -7.51
N HIS A 51 9.34 -20.44 -7.72
CA HIS A 51 10.68 -20.95 -7.47
C HIS A 51 11.72 -20.26 -8.35
N ARG A 52 11.48 -20.11 -9.66
CA ARG A 52 12.44 -19.48 -10.58
C ARG A 52 12.71 -18.02 -10.24
N ILE A 53 11.71 -17.28 -9.76
CA ILE A 53 11.91 -15.90 -9.28
C ILE A 53 12.82 -15.89 -8.05
N CYS A 54 12.56 -16.78 -7.08
CA CYS A 54 13.41 -16.90 -5.89
C CYS A 54 14.84 -17.32 -6.27
N ASP A 55 14.99 -18.27 -7.19
CA ASP A 55 16.29 -18.75 -7.68
C ASP A 55 17.07 -17.67 -8.44
N CYS A 56 16.38 -16.81 -9.19
CA CYS A 56 17.00 -15.65 -9.83
C CYS A 56 17.61 -14.69 -8.80
N ILE A 57 16.89 -14.40 -7.72
CA ILE A 57 17.38 -13.57 -6.61
C ILE A 57 18.61 -14.22 -5.97
N VAL A 58 18.53 -15.51 -5.62
CA VAL A 58 19.64 -16.29 -5.05
C VAL A 58 20.90 -16.16 -5.90
N ARG A 59 20.79 -16.40 -7.22
CA ARG A 59 21.94 -16.31 -8.13
C ARG A 59 22.49 -14.89 -8.27
N SER A 60 21.62 -13.89 -8.38
CA SER A 60 22.04 -12.48 -8.50
C SER A 60 22.82 -11.98 -7.30
N GLN A 61 22.48 -12.46 -6.09
CA GLN A 61 23.11 -12.08 -4.83
C GLN A 61 24.14 -13.09 -4.34
N ARG A 62 24.38 -14.17 -5.09
CA ARG A 62 25.31 -15.26 -4.71
C ARG A 62 25.02 -15.86 -3.33
N LEU A 63 23.73 -15.96 -2.96
CA LEU A 63 23.30 -16.39 -1.63
C LEU A 63 23.68 -17.84 -1.31
N ASP A 64 23.90 -18.69 -2.32
CA ASP A 64 24.37 -20.07 -2.15
C ASP A 64 25.73 -20.16 -1.41
N HIS A 65 26.53 -19.09 -1.44
CA HIS A 65 27.81 -19.00 -0.72
C HIS A 65 27.69 -18.45 0.71
N VAL A 66 26.56 -17.82 1.03
CA VAL A 66 26.30 -17.16 2.33
C VAL A 66 25.43 -18.05 3.21
N ILE A 67 24.50 -18.79 2.61
CA ILE A 67 23.51 -19.63 3.27
C ILE A 67 23.93 -21.09 3.09
N HIS A 68 24.66 -21.63 4.06
CA HIS A 68 24.99 -23.05 4.09
C HIS A 68 23.83 -23.84 4.70
N VAL A 69 23.24 -24.73 3.90
CA VAL A 69 22.18 -25.65 4.36
C VAL A 69 22.79 -26.65 5.34
N SER A 70 22.39 -26.58 6.61
CA SER A 70 22.69 -27.67 7.55
C SER A 70 21.74 -28.83 7.25
N PRO A 71 22.23 -30.05 6.96
CA PRO A 71 21.38 -31.22 6.90
C PRO A 71 20.96 -31.60 8.33
N ASP A 72 19.66 -31.77 8.53
CA ASP A 72 19.05 -32.33 9.74
C ASP A 72 19.28 -31.57 11.05
N SER A 73 18.65 -30.40 11.17
CA SER A 73 18.47 -29.70 12.45
C SER A 73 17.00 -29.70 12.88
N GLU A 74 16.74 -29.63 14.20
CA GLU A 74 15.39 -29.42 14.73
C GLU A 74 14.69 -28.24 14.04
N GLU A 75 13.35 -28.31 13.92
CA GLU A 75 12.55 -27.29 13.23
C GLU A 75 12.79 -25.88 13.81
N SER A 76 12.91 -25.78 15.14
CA SER A 76 13.23 -24.55 15.87
C SER A 76 14.55 -23.91 15.43
N VAL A 77 15.60 -24.71 15.26
CA VAL A 77 16.94 -24.27 14.83
C VAL A 77 16.89 -23.81 13.37
N SER A 78 16.14 -24.53 12.53
CA SER A 78 15.96 -24.20 11.11
C SER A 78 15.22 -22.87 10.93
N ILE A 79 14.21 -22.60 11.75
CA ILE A 79 13.49 -21.31 11.77
C ILE A 79 14.41 -20.19 12.24
N ALA A 80 15.16 -20.40 13.33
CA ALA A 80 16.09 -19.40 13.86
C ALA A 80 17.16 -19.03 12.82
N PHE A 81 17.74 -20.03 12.15
CA PHE A 81 18.67 -19.82 11.05
C PHE A 81 18.04 -19.02 9.91
N ALA A 82 16.84 -19.41 9.46
CA ALA A 82 16.17 -18.72 8.37
C ALA A 82 15.87 -17.25 8.71
N ASN A 83 15.47 -16.95 9.95
CA ASN A 83 15.24 -15.58 10.42
C ASN A 83 16.52 -14.73 10.41
N THR A 84 17.67 -15.32 10.75
CA THR A 84 18.97 -14.63 10.64
C THR A 84 19.35 -14.44 9.18
N ALA A 85 19.20 -15.47 8.34
CA ALA A 85 19.63 -15.45 6.95
C ALA A 85 18.84 -14.45 6.09
N VAL A 86 17.57 -14.17 6.42
CA VAL A 86 16.75 -13.15 5.72
C VAL A 86 17.42 -11.76 5.73
N GLN A 87 18.21 -11.44 6.75
CA GLN A 87 18.91 -10.15 6.83
C GLN A 87 19.91 -9.93 5.68
N HIS A 88 20.37 -11.02 5.05
CA HIS A 88 21.26 -10.97 3.89
C HIS A 88 20.52 -10.92 2.55
N VAL A 89 19.19 -11.00 2.54
CA VAL A 89 18.38 -11.00 1.33
C VAL A 89 17.88 -9.61 1.03
N HIS A 90 18.24 -9.09 -0.15
CA HIS A 90 17.71 -7.83 -0.66
C HIS A 90 16.70 -8.08 -1.79
N VAL A 91 15.41 -7.88 -1.55
CA VAL A 91 14.39 -8.07 -2.60
C VAL A 91 14.03 -6.72 -3.22
N LEU A 92 14.30 -6.56 -4.52
CA LEU A 92 13.86 -5.39 -5.27
C LEU A 92 12.32 -5.31 -5.34
N PRO A 93 11.71 -4.11 -5.26
CA PRO A 93 10.26 -3.94 -5.31
C PRO A 93 9.59 -4.65 -6.49
N GLU A 94 10.22 -4.61 -7.67
CA GLU A 94 9.69 -5.22 -8.89
C GLU A 94 9.59 -6.75 -8.77
N LEU A 95 10.56 -7.37 -8.11
CA LEU A 95 10.60 -8.81 -7.88
C LEU A 95 9.63 -9.23 -6.77
N LEU A 96 9.50 -8.40 -5.73
CA LEU A 96 8.51 -8.61 -4.68
C LEU A 96 7.08 -8.59 -5.24
N HIS A 97 6.78 -7.63 -6.12
CA HIS A 97 5.50 -7.55 -6.84
C HIS A 97 5.21 -8.81 -7.66
N ARG A 98 6.21 -9.34 -8.39
CA ARG A 98 6.05 -10.62 -9.13
C ARG A 98 5.78 -11.80 -8.21
N VAL A 99 6.48 -11.89 -7.07
CA VAL A 99 6.25 -12.94 -6.06
C VAL A 99 4.83 -12.86 -5.52
N GLU A 100 4.38 -11.66 -5.14
CA GLU A 100 3.02 -11.44 -4.66
C GLU A 100 1.98 -11.81 -5.70
N HIS A 101 2.13 -11.40 -6.96
CA HIS A 101 1.26 -11.80 -8.06
C HIS A 101 1.19 -13.33 -8.23
N CYS A 102 2.33 -14.01 -8.14
CA CYS A 102 2.38 -15.47 -8.18
C CYS A 102 1.56 -16.13 -7.06
N ILE A 103 1.54 -15.52 -5.87
CA ILE A 103 0.80 -15.99 -4.71
C ILE A 103 -0.70 -15.65 -4.86
N MET A 104 -1.03 -14.41 -5.19
CA MET A 104 -2.40 -13.89 -5.33
C MET A 104 -3.23 -14.65 -6.35
N TYR A 105 -2.68 -14.90 -7.54
CA TYR A 105 -3.41 -15.48 -8.66
C TYR A 105 -3.28 -17.01 -8.78
N SER A 106 -2.62 -17.64 -7.80
CA SER A 106 -2.48 -19.08 -7.73
C SER A 106 -3.63 -19.72 -6.97
N SER A 107 -4.53 -20.42 -7.69
CA SER A 107 -5.63 -21.17 -7.07
C SER A 107 -5.16 -22.18 -6.03
N LYS A 108 -3.99 -22.79 -6.23
CA LYS A 108 -3.39 -23.73 -5.26
C LYS A 108 -2.99 -23.09 -3.94
N LEU A 109 -2.67 -21.78 -3.93
CA LEU A 109 -2.16 -21.09 -2.73
C LEU A 109 -3.24 -20.33 -1.97
N LEU A 110 -4.52 -20.47 -2.36
CA LEU A 110 -5.61 -19.69 -1.78
C LEU A 110 -5.69 -19.82 -0.26
N LEU A 111 -5.58 -21.05 0.28
CA LEU A 111 -5.66 -21.28 1.73
C LEU A 111 -4.44 -20.71 2.46
N ALA A 112 -3.23 -21.01 1.99
CA ALA A 112 -2.00 -20.47 2.58
C ALA A 112 -1.96 -18.93 2.55
N ARG A 113 -2.48 -18.32 1.48
CA ARG A 113 -2.62 -16.87 1.37
C ARG A 113 -3.62 -16.31 2.38
N ARG A 114 -4.77 -16.95 2.57
CA ARG A 114 -5.77 -16.55 3.58
C ARG A 114 -5.21 -16.64 4.99
N ASP A 115 -4.43 -17.67 5.28
CA ASP A 115 -3.75 -17.83 6.57
C ASP A 115 -2.75 -16.68 6.82
N LEU A 116 -2.03 -16.23 5.77
CA LEU A 116 -1.12 -15.07 5.82
C LEU A 116 -1.84 -13.73 5.97
N GLU A 117 -3.04 -13.59 5.38
CA GLU A 117 -3.86 -12.38 5.42
C GLU A 117 -4.62 -12.21 6.76
N ALA A 118 -4.71 -13.24 7.59
CA ALA A 118 -5.42 -13.19 8.86
C ALA A 118 -4.83 -12.16 9.84
N ARG A 119 -5.67 -11.59 10.72
CA ARG A 119 -5.24 -10.59 11.73
C ARG A 119 -4.17 -11.09 12.68
N GLN A 120 -4.19 -12.38 13.01
CA GLN A 120 -3.23 -13.06 13.87
C GLN A 120 -2.40 -14.06 13.05
N ALA A 121 -2.00 -13.65 11.85
CA ALA A 121 -1.23 -14.49 10.95
C ALA A 121 0.16 -14.81 11.54
N SER A 122 0.60 -16.05 11.31
CA SER A 122 1.98 -16.47 11.50
C SER A 122 2.61 -16.73 10.14
N LEU A 123 3.93 -16.57 10.04
CA LEU A 123 4.65 -16.74 8.78
C LEU A 123 4.88 -18.23 8.44
N GLU A 124 5.21 -19.03 9.45
CA GLU A 124 5.74 -20.39 9.28
C GLU A 124 4.77 -21.32 8.57
N ARG A 125 3.52 -21.40 9.04
CA ARG A 125 2.52 -22.31 8.48
C ARG A 125 2.18 -22.00 7.02
N PRO A 126 1.87 -20.74 6.63
CA PRO A 126 1.72 -20.36 5.23
C PRO A 126 2.97 -20.67 4.41
N LEU A 127 4.17 -20.37 4.91
CA LEU A 127 5.44 -20.55 4.19
C LEU A 127 5.66 -22.02 3.85
N SER A 128 5.64 -22.91 4.85
CA SER A 128 5.79 -24.36 4.66
C SER A 128 4.76 -24.88 3.66
N LYS A 129 3.50 -24.41 3.77
CA LYS A 129 2.46 -24.84 2.85
C LYS A 129 2.69 -24.36 1.41
N MET A 130 3.20 -23.15 1.22
CA MET A 130 3.54 -22.62 -0.09
C MET A 130 4.71 -23.39 -0.72
N LEU A 131 5.76 -23.68 0.05
CA LEU A 131 6.93 -24.44 -0.41
C LEU A 131 6.52 -25.85 -0.87
N GLU A 132 5.70 -26.56 -0.08
CA GLU A 132 5.14 -27.87 -0.44
C GLU A 132 4.31 -27.81 -1.73
N LEU A 133 3.29 -26.94 -1.78
CA LEU A 133 2.34 -26.88 -2.91
C LEU A 133 3.00 -26.41 -4.21
N LYS A 134 4.11 -25.69 -4.10
CA LYS A 134 4.92 -25.22 -5.23
C LYS A 134 6.09 -26.13 -5.53
N MET A 135 6.25 -27.24 -4.80
CA MET A 135 7.27 -28.26 -5.00
C MET A 135 8.67 -27.64 -5.05
N PHE A 136 9.00 -26.86 -4.02
CA PHE A 136 10.36 -26.38 -3.85
C PHE A 136 11.30 -27.59 -3.61
N PRO A 137 12.55 -27.54 -4.09
CA PRO A 137 13.53 -28.62 -3.90
C PRO A 137 13.75 -29.00 -2.44
N HIS A 138 14.41 -30.14 -2.20
CA HIS A 138 14.81 -30.59 -0.86
C HIS A 138 13.63 -30.71 0.12
N ASN A 139 12.55 -31.36 -0.32
CA ASN A 139 11.34 -31.59 0.48
C ASN A 139 10.76 -30.33 1.12
N ALA A 140 10.78 -29.19 0.42
CA ALA A 140 10.28 -27.92 0.94
C ALA A 140 11.02 -27.41 2.20
N SER A 141 12.30 -27.77 2.36
CA SER A 141 13.13 -27.28 3.49
C SER A 141 13.20 -25.76 3.52
N ILE A 142 12.85 -25.19 4.69
CA ILE A 142 12.82 -23.75 4.96
C ILE A 142 14.22 -23.12 4.99
N SER A 143 15.27 -23.94 5.12
CA SER A 143 16.66 -23.50 5.20
C SER A 143 17.32 -23.36 3.82
N THR A 144 16.63 -23.77 2.75
CA THR A 144 17.15 -23.58 1.38
C THR A 144 17.21 -22.08 1.03
N PRO A 145 18.22 -21.64 0.24
CA PRO A 145 18.32 -20.24 -0.17
C PRO A 145 17.03 -19.70 -0.82
N GLN A 146 16.38 -20.50 -1.68
CA GLN A 146 15.13 -20.13 -2.33
C GLN A 146 13.97 -20.00 -1.33
N ALA A 147 13.92 -20.84 -0.29
CA ALA A 147 12.92 -20.72 0.77
C ALA A 147 13.15 -19.49 1.64
N ILE A 148 14.41 -19.12 1.90
CA ILE A 148 14.78 -17.91 2.65
C ILE A 148 14.42 -16.65 1.85
N VAL A 149 14.61 -16.66 0.53
CA VAL A 149 14.11 -15.57 -0.33
C VAL A 149 12.57 -15.49 -0.28
N LEU A 150 11.88 -16.62 -0.37
CA LEU A 150 10.41 -16.63 -0.27
C LEU A 150 9.94 -16.11 1.11
N ARG A 151 10.62 -16.50 2.18
CA ARG A 151 10.40 -16.00 3.54
C ARG A 151 10.52 -14.47 3.57
N ALA A 152 11.61 -13.92 3.07
CA ALA A 152 11.83 -12.47 3.02
C ALA A 152 10.70 -11.72 2.28
N CYS A 153 10.24 -12.27 1.15
CA CYS A 153 9.09 -11.71 0.42
C CYS A 153 7.79 -11.80 1.25
N MET A 154 7.54 -12.95 1.86
CA MET A 154 6.33 -13.17 2.66
C MET A 154 6.30 -12.32 3.94
N GLU A 155 7.45 -12.01 4.54
CA GLU A 155 7.55 -11.07 5.67
C GLU A 155 7.10 -9.65 5.26
N LYS A 156 7.51 -9.17 4.09
CA LYS A 156 7.06 -7.88 3.55
C LYS A 156 5.55 -7.91 3.28
N MET A 157 5.04 -8.98 2.66
CA MET A 157 3.60 -9.14 2.42
C MET A 157 2.80 -9.16 3.74
N LEU A 158 3.27 -9.90 4.74
CA LEU A 158 2.67 -9.96 6.07
C LEU A 158 2.64 -8.58 6.72
N LYS A 159 3.76 -7.84 6.68
CA LYS A 159 3.82 -6.46 7.18
C LYS A 159 2.77 -5.56 6.52
N SER A 160 2.55 -5.73 5.21
CA SER A 160 1.54 -4.98 4.45
C SER A 160 0.11 -5.35 4.86
N TYR A 161 -0.19 -6.63 5.13
CA TYR A 161 -1.48 -7.04 5.70
C TYR A 161 -1.69 -6.49 7.13
N LEU A 162 -0.67 -6.53 7.98
CA LEU A 162 -0.74 -5.98 9.33
C LEU A 162 -1.00 -4.47 9.33
N LEU A 163 -0.32 -3.72 8.46
CA LEU A 163 -0.60 -2.29 8.26
C LEU A 163 -2.05 -2.07 7.82
N MET A 164 -2.53 -2.84 6.85
CA MET A 164 -3.94 -2.76 6.42
C MET A 164 -4.91 -3.02 7.58
N HIS A 165 -4.67 -4.02 8.42
CA HIS A 165 -5.52 -4.30 9.58
C HIS A 165 -5.50 -3.17 10.59
N PHE A 166 -4.31 -2.65 10.90
CA PHE A 166 -4.14 -1.50 11.79
C PHE A 166 -4.94 -0.28 11.27
N LEU A 167 -4.80 0.07 9.99
CA LEU A 167 -5.52 1.19 9.39
C LEU A 167 -7.04 0.97 9.43
N ASN A 168 -7.51 -0.27 9.21
CA ASN A 168 -8.93 -0.60 9.37
C ASN A 168 -9.42 -0.45 10.82
N GLU A 169 -8.60 -0.80 11.81
CA GLU A 169 -8.92 -0.62 13.22
C GLU A 169 -8.97 0.86 13.61
N ARG A 170 -8.03 1.68 13.11
CA ARG A 170 -8.10 3.14 13.24
C ARG A 170 -9.38 3.69 12.59
N ALA A 171 -9.74 3.23 11.40
CA ALA A 171 -10.96 3.67 10.73
C ALA A 171 -12.24 3.27 11.47
N ALA A 172 -12.26 2.10 12.11
CA ALA A 172 -13.38 1.62 12.90
C ALA A 172 -13.46 2.25 14.31
N THR A 173 -12.36 2.79 14.80
CA THR A 173 -12.30 3.41 16.13
C THR A 173 -12.98 4.77 16.10
N ARG A 174 -14.05 4.92 16.88
CA ARG A 174 -14.86 6.15 16.92
C ARG A 174 -14.06 7.31 17.55
N PHE A 175 -14.13 8.48 16.93
CA PHE A 175 -13.69 9.73 17.56
C PHE A 175 -14.47 9.98 18.87
N THR A 176 -13.77 10.47 19.90
CA THR A 176 -14.40 10.87 21.16
C THR A 176 -13.63 12.02 21.79
N ALA A 177 -14.35 13.08 22.17
CA ALA A 177 -13.79 14.23 22.89
C ALA A 177 -13.31 13.86 24.31
N LEU A 178 -13.75 12.70 24.84
CA LEU A 178 -13.29 12.18 26.13
C LEU A 178 -11.86 11.62 26.06
N ASN A 179 -11.33 11.37 24.86
CA ASN A 179 -9.94 10.96 24.69
C ASN A 179 -9.08 12.21 24.45
N PRO A 180 -8.18 12.57 25.38
CA PRO A 180 -7.36 13.78 25.25
C PRO A 180 -6.48 13.80 24.00
N LEU A 181 -6.05 12.64 23.49
CA LEU A 181 -5.24 12.56 22.27
C LEU A 181 -6.05 12.87 21.02
N HIS A 182 -7.30 12.43 20.95
CA HIS A 182 -8.19 12.75 19.83
C HIS A 182 -8.49 14.24 19.80
N GLU A 183 -8.83 14.78 20.97
CA GLU A 183 -9.15 16.19 21.12
C GLU A 183 -7.95 17.09 20.81
N LYS A 184 -6.77 16.76 21.34
CA LYS A 184 -5.53 17.47 21.05
C LYS A 184 -5.24 17.55 19.56
N LYS A 185 -5.33 16.43 18.83
CA LYS A 185 -5.11 16.42 17.38
C LYS A 185 -6.11 17.32 16.64
N LEU A 186 -7.38 17.30 17.04
CA LEU A 186 -8.41 18.12 16.41
C LEU A 186 -8.19 19.63 16.64
N LEU A 187 -7.75 20.01 17.85
CA LEU A 187 -7.42 21.40 18.16
C LEU A 187 -6.15 21.85 17.42
N GLU A 188 -5.12 21.02 17.33
CA GLU A 188 -3.91 21.33 16.56
C GLU A 188 -4.20 21.49 15.06
N ILE A 189 -5.18 20.75 14.49
CA ILE A 189 -5.66 20.98 13.12
C ILE A 189 -6.22 22.41 12.98
N TRP A 190 -7.03 22.86 13.94
CA TRP A 190 -7.56 24.23 13.93
C TRP A 190 -6.44 25.26 13.97
N ASP A 191 -5.50 25.11 14.90
CA ASP A 191 -4.41 26.07 15.10
C ASP A 191 -3.54 26.25 13.84
N VAL A 192 -3.31 25.17 13.09
CA VAL A 192 -2.56 25.23 11.82
C VAL A 192 -3.37 25.89 10.71
N LEU A 193 -4.66 25.58 10.63
CA LEU A 193 -5.54 26.01 9.53
C LEU A 193 -6.12 27.42 9.72
N SER A 194 -6.24 27.89 10.96
CA SER A 194 -6.82 29.18 11.32
C SER A 194 -5.98 29.91 12.39
N PRO A 195 -4.70 30.22 12.10
CA PRO A 195 -3.76 30.77 13.09
C PRO A 195 -4.18 32.15 13.61
N ASP A 196 -4.92 32.93 12.80
CA ASP A 196 -5.33 34.30 13.13
C ASP A 196 -6.65 34.36 13.91
N LYS A 197 -7.33 33.22 14.08
CA LYS A 197 -8.64 33.14 14.73
C LYS A 197 -8.68 32.02 15.76
N PRO A 198 -8.65 32.33 17.08
CA PRO A 198 -8.81 31.29 18.09
C PRO A 198 -10.19 30.65 17.97
N LEU A 199 -10.26 29.34 18.20
CA LEU A 199 -11.52 28.62 18.22
C LEU A 199 -12.38 29.16 19.37
N SER A 200 -13.61 29.62 19.08
CA SER A 200 -14.46 30.24 20.10
C SER A 200 -14.79 29.25 21.22
N HIS A 201 -15.27 28.07 20.82
CA HIS A 201 -15.58 26.93 21.69
C HIS A 201 -15.40 25.63 20.91
N ARG A 202 -15.15 24.53 21.63
CA ARG A 202 -15.03 23.20 21.01
C ARG A 202 -16.25 22.81 20.18
N ILE A 203 -17.45 23.13 20.62
CA ILE A 203 -18.69 22.97 19.82
C ILE A 203 -19.11 24.36 19.37
N SER A 204 -18.91 24.67 18.09
CA SER A 204 -19.18 26.00 17.53
C SER A 204 -19.28 25.94 16.01
N LEU A 205 -19.88 26.96 15.40
CA LEU A 205 -19.95 27.08 13.93
C LEU A 205 -18.58 27.36 13.28
N ASP A 206 -17.54 27.58 14.08
CA ASP A 206 -16.19 27.87 13.57
C ASP A 206 -15.65 26.73 12.70
N TRP A 207 -15.95 25.47 13.04
CA TRP A 207 -15.54 24.30 12.28
C TRP A 207 -16.01 24.29 10.82
N GLN A 208 -17.12 24.97 10.51
CA GLN A 208 -17.60 25.09 9.13
C GLN A 208 -16.65 25.92 8.26
N GLN A 209 -15.87 26.82 8.85
CA GLN A 209 -14.88 27.63 8.11
C GLN A 209 -13.77 26.76 7.51
N ILE A 210 -13.43 25.65 8.14
CA ILE A 210 -12.48 24.66 7.61
C ILE A 210 -13.16 23.45 6.95
N GLY A 211 -14.46 23.57 6.68
CA GLY A 211 -15.20 22.63 5.84
C GLY A 211 -15.80 21.41 6.54
N PHE A 212 -15.99 21.43 7.87
CA PHE A 212 -16.84 20.43 8.56
C PHE A 212 -18.33 20.76 8.36
N GLN A 213 -19.23 19.76 8.42
CA GLN A 213 -20.65 19.96 8.12
C GLN A 213 -21.47 20.59 9.25
N GLY A 214 -20.99 20.52 10.50
CA GLY A 214 -21.74 20.94 11.68
C GLY A 214 -20.91 21.72 12.70
N GLN A 215 -21.49 21.91 13.89
CA GLN A 215 -20.79 22.56 15.00
C GLN A 215 -19.81 21.64 15.74
N ASP A 216 -19.91 20.33 15.50
CA ASP A 216 -19.04 19.33 16.12
C ASP A 216 -18.46 18.37 15.06
N PRO A 217 -17.15 18.49 14.76
CA PRO A 217 -16.41 17.58 13.88
C PRO A 217 -16.55 16.10 14.21
N ALA A 218 -16.88 15.75 15.46
CA ALA A 218 -17.09 14.35 15.86
C ALA A 218 -18.17 13.66 15.00
N THR A 219 -19.11 14.43 14.46
CA THR A 219 -20.19 13.90 13.63
C THR A 219 -19.76 13.54 12.21
N ASP A 220 -18.74 14.19 11.67
CA ASP A 220 -18.20 13.94 10.33
C ASP A 220 -17.29 12.70 10.30
N PHE A 221 -16.57 12.40 11.40
CA PHE A 221 -15.66 11.25 11.51
C PHE A 221 -16.37 9.89 11.61
N ARG A 222 -17.69 9.78 11.42
CA ARG A 222 -18.42 8.51 11.60
C ARG A 222 -17.94 7.39 10.68
N GLY A 223 -17.65 7.72 9.42
CA GLY A 223 -17.30 6.72 8.40
C GLY A 223 -15.85 6.20 8.51
N MET A 224 -14.92 7.09 8.85
CA MET A 224 -13.47 6.82 8.85
C MET A 224 -12.82 6.99 10.22
N GLY A 225 -13.63 7.17 11.27
CA GLY A 225 -13.19 7.18 12.66
C GLY A 225 -12.00 8.10 12.91
N VAL A 226 -11.11 7.64 13.75
CA VAL A 226 -9.86 8.34 14.08
C VAL A 226 -8.83 8.29 12.97
N LEU A 227 -8.96 7.41 11.96
CA LEU A 227 -8.05 7.42 10.81
C LEU A 227 -8.16 8.73 10.02
N ALA A 228 -9.37 9.23 9.81
CA ALA A 228 -9.53 10.52 9.13
C ALA A 228 -9.03 11.70 9.97
N LEU A 229 -9.12 11.60 11.31
CA LEU A 229 -8.46 12.55 12.20
C LEU A 229 -6.94 12.48 12.02
N ASP A 230 -6.36 11.27 12.00
CA ASP A 230 -4.92 11.07 11.85
C ASP A 230 -4.41 11.61 10.50
N ASP A 231 -5.13 11.35 9.40
CA ASP A 231 -4.79 11.83 8.07
C ASP A 231 -4.78 13.37 7.98
N LEU A 232 -5.86 14.02 8.46
CA LEU A 232 -5.93 15.49 8.51
C LEU A 232 -4.86 16.08 9.43
N TYR A 233 -4.62 15.44 10.58
CA TYR A 233 -3.60 15.86 11.53
C TYR A 233 -2.21 15.75 10.94
N PHE A 234 -1.88 14.64 10.29
CA PHE A 234 -0.60 14.42 9.61
C PHE A 234 -0.37 15.48 8.53
N LEU A 235 -1.38 15.75 7.69
CA LEU A 235 -1.30 16.82 6.69
C LEU A 235 -0.98 18.18 7.34
N CYS A 236 -1.67 18.54 8.43
CA CYS A 236 -1.45 19.81 9.11
C CYS A 236 -0.08 19.89 9.79
N LYS A 237 0.35 18.81 10.45
CA LYS A 237 1.59 18.77 11.22
C LYS A 237 2.82 18.67 10.33
N ASN A 238 2.80 17.76 9.36
CA ASN A 238 3.97 17.44 8.53
C ASN A 238 4.02 18.32 7.28
N ARG A 239 2.89 18.82 6.79
CA ARG A 239 2.79 19.63 5.57
C ARG A 239 1.96 20.92 5.79
N PRO A 240 2.25 21.76 6.80
CA PRO A 240 1.41 22.91 7.17
C PRO A 240 1.22 23.93 6.04
N LYS A 241 2.26 24.15 5.21
CA LYS A 241 2.17 25.03 4.04
C LYS A 241 1.17 24.49 3.00
N LEU A 242 1.20 23.18 2.74
CA LEU A 242 0.25 22.52 1.84
C LEU A 242 -1.16 22.56 2.44
N ALA A 243 -1.32 22.22 3.72
CA ALA A 243 -2.62 22.24 4.40
C ALA A 243 -3.31 23.62 4.27
N ARG A 244 -2.58 24.71 4.55
CA ARG A 244 -3.10 26.07 4.38
C ARG A 244 -3.38 26.43 2.93
N LYS A 245 -2.51 26.06 1.99
CA LYS A 245 -2.76 26.26 0.56
C LYS A 245 -4.08 25.59 0.14
N LEU A 246 -4.27 24.32 0.49
CA LEU A 246 -5.47 23.56 0.17
C LEU A 246 -6.71 24.21 0.77
N LEU A 247 -6.65 24.67 2.03
CA LEU A 247 -7.76 25.39 2.65
C LEU A 247 -8.09 26.68 1.91
N ILE A 248 -7.10 27.52 1.60
CA ILE A 248 -7.31 28.77 0.87
C ILE A 248 -7.95 28.51 -0.50
N THR A 249 -7.44 27.53 -1.27
CA THR A 249 -8.05 27.16 -2.55
C THR A 249 -9.51 26.70 -2.37
N SER A 250 -9.75 25.86 -1.36
CA SER A 250 -11.08 25.30 -1.08
C SER A 250 -12.13 26.35 -0.70
N GLN A 251 -11.70 27.55 -0.29
CA GLN A 251 -12.55 28.67 0.07
C GLN A 251 -12.78 29.67 -1.09
N SER A 252 -12.16 29.46 -2.25
CA SER A 252 -12.34 30.34 -3.41
C SER A 252 -13.77 30.30 -3.94
N ASP A 253 -14.36 31.46 -4.23
CA ASP A 253 -15.70 31.58 -4.80
C ASP A 253 -15.88 30.81 -6.11
N LEU A 254 -14.80 30.63 -6.89
CA LEU A 254 -14.82 29.98 -8.20
C LEU A 254 -14.67 28.46 -8.14
N SER A 255 -14.11 27.93 -7.05
CA SER A 255 -13.78 26.51 -6.93
C SER A 255 -13.97 26.00 -5.50
N TRP A 256 -15.01 26.49 -4.83
CA TRP A 256 -15.27 26.16 -3.43
C TRP A 256 -15.55 24.66 -3.23
N PHE A 257 -14.92 24.06 -2.22
CA PHE A 257 -15.26 22.72 -1.75
C PHE A 257 -15.02 22.60 -0.22
N PRO A 258 -15.74 21.72 0.49
CA PRO A 258 -15.57 21.58 1.92
C PRO A 258 -14.26 20.83 2.26
N PHE A 259 -13.21 21.56 2.65
CA PHE A 259 -11.87 21.01 2.92
C PHE A 259 -11.88 19.75 3.81
N ALA A 260 -12.44 19.83 5.03
CA ALA A 260 -12.42 18.70 5.96
C ALA A 260 -13.21 17.49 5.43
N VAL A 261 -14.40 17.72 4.86
CA VAL A 261 -15.21 16.65 4.25
C VAL A 261 -14.49 16.00 3.06
N ALA A 262 -13.80 16.79 2.23
CA ALA A 262 -13.00 16.28 1.14
C ALA A 262 -11.84 15.41 1.66
N GLY A 263 -11.13 15.86 2.70
CA GLY A 263 -10.11 15.07 3.37
C GLY A 263 -10.67 13.74 3.91
N ILE A 264 -11.80 13.75 4.61
CA ILE A 264 -12.44 12.51 5.12
C ILE A 264 -12.82 11.56 3.98
N ASN A 265 -13.32 12.09 2.85
CA ASN A 265 -13.60 11.28 1.66
C ASN A 265 -12.33 10.66 1.08
N ILE A 266 -11.25 11.43 1.00
CA ILE A 266 -9.95 10.98 0.52
C ILE A 266 -9.37 9.91 1.45
N THR A 267 -9.48 10.04 2.78
CA THR A 267 -9.11 8.96 3.73
C THR A 267 -9.83 7.66 3.37
N SER A 268 -11.15 7.71 3.15
CA SER A 268 -11.91 6.53 2.75
C SER A 268 -11.42 5.93 1.43
N TYR A 269 -11.01 6.77 0.49
CA TYR A 269 -10.47 6.32 -0.78
C TYR A 269 -9.06 5.72 -0.64
N THR A 270 -8.14 6.38 0.07
CA THR A 270 -6.79 5.87 0.33
C THR A 270 -6.85 4.51 1.02
N LEU A 271 -7.69 4.36 2.05
CA LEU A 271 -7.90 3.06 2.71
C LEU A 271 -8.48 2.00 1.75
N ARG A 272 -9.37 2.38 0.82
CA ARG A 272 -9.85 1.46 -0.23
C ARG A 272 -8.69 0.95 -1.08
N MET A 273 -7.74 1.80 -1.44
CA MET A 273 -6.59 1.43 -2.26
C MET A 273 -5.62 0.50 -1.52
N VAL A 274 -5.48 0.66 -0.19
CA VAL A 274 -4.77 -0.31 0.66
C VAL A 274 -5.48 -1.67 0.62
N ARG A 275 -6.82 -1.69 0.85
CA ARG A 275 -7.63 -2.91 0.86
C ARG A 275 -7.59 -3.66 -0.48
N THR A 276 -7.60 -2.93 -1.60
CA THR A 276 -7.50 -3.50 -2.95
C THR A 276 -6.05 -3.76 -3.39
N ARG A 277 -5.08 -3.50 -2.51
CA ARG A 277 -3.64 -3.69 -2.73
C ARG A 277 -3.10 -2.90 -3.94
N LEU A 278 -3.71 -1.77 -4.28
CA LEU A 278 -3.21 -0.88 -5.34
C LEU A 278 -1.99 -0.05 -4.91
N LEU A 279 -1.71 0.03 -3.60
CA LEU A 279 -0.58 0.78 -3.06
C LEU A 279 0.69 -0.05 -2.81
N GLN A 280 0.70 -1.35 -3.16
CA GLN A 280 1.86 -2.21 -2.88
C GLN A 280 3.15 -1.69 -3.51
N ASN A 281 3.07 -1.20 -4.75
CA ASN A 281 4.24 -0.62 -5.41
C ASN A 281 4.82 0.55 -4.59
N THR A 282 3.96 1.47 -4.14
CA THR A 282 4.41 2.60 -3.29
C THR A 282 4.99 2.11 -1.97
N PHE A 283 4.35 1.16 -1.30
CA PHE A 283 4.86 0.62 -0.03
C PHE A 283 6.17 -0.15 -0.16
N TYR A 284 6.40 -0.82 -1.29
CA TYR A 284 7.65 -1.55 -1.52
C TYR A 284 8.82 -0.62 -1.86
N HIS A 285 8.56 0.52 -2.48
CA HIS A 285 9.58 1.54 -2.75
C HIS A 285 9.88 2.44 -1.54
N HIS A 286 8.86 2.87 -0.79
CA HIS A 286 9.01 3.92 0.23
C HIS A 286 8.83 3.44 1.67
N GLY A 287 8.37 2.21 1.87
CA GLY A 287 8.17 1.64 3.20
C GLY A 287 6.75 1.18 3.44
N ILE A 288 6.63 0.08 4.19
CA ILE A 288 5.37 -0.46 4.65
C ILE A 288 5.16 0.04 6.09
N ASN A 289 4.63 1.24 6.24
CA ASN A 289 4.36 1.89 7.53
C ASN A 289 3.23 2.94 7.39
N GLU A 290 2.76 3.48 8.53
CA GLU A 290 1.69 4.49 8.59
C GLU A 290 2.08 5.79 7.90
N ASP A 291 3.32 6.22 8.09
CA ASP A 291 3.90 7.43 7.53
C ASP A 291 3.81 7.46 5.99
N THR A 292 4.20 6.38 5.32
CA THR A 292 4.02 6.23 3.86
C THR A 292 2.54 6.26 3.46
N TYR A 293 1.65 5.67 4.26
CA TYR A 293 0.21 5.75 4.00
C TYR A 293 -0.31 7.20 4.09
N HIS A 294 0.08 7.95 5.12
CA HIS A 294 -0.34 9.34 5.30
C HIS A 294 0.26 10.27 4.23
N GLU A 295 1.46 9.98 3.74
CA GLU A 295 2.04 10.67 2.58
C GLU A 295 1.26 10.42 1.30
N VAL A 296 0.80 9.19 1.05
CA VAL A 296 -0.12 8.90 -0.05
C VAL A 296 -1.42 9.69 0.10
N PHE A 297 -1.97 9.81 1.32
CA PHE A 297 -3.14 10.66 1.57
C PHE A 297 -2.87 12.12 1.18
N CYS A 298 -1.75 12.69 1.61
CA CYS A 298 -1.38 14.08 1.29
C CYS A 298 -1.20 14.28 -0.22
N TYR A 299 -0.55 13.32 -0.90
CA TYR A 299 -0.41 13.32 -2.36
C TYR A 299 -1.77 13.34 -3.07
N ILE A 300 -2.67 12.42 -2.67
CA ILE A 300 -4.00 12.31 -3.29
C ILE A 300 -4.81 13.58 -3.05
N PHE A 301 -4.66 14.24 -1.89
CA PHE A 301 -5.35 15.49 -1.60
C PHE A 301 -4.82 16.66 -2.43
N GLU A 302 -3.49 16.79 -2.56
CA GLU A 302 -2.92 17.83 -3.42
C GLU A 302 -3.33 17.64 -4.89
N GLU A 303 -3.23 16.41 -5.41
CA GLU A 303 -3.61 16.12 -6.79
C GLU A 303 -5.13 16.25 -7.03
N PHE A 304 -5.95 16.01 -6.01
CA PHE A 304 -7.39 16.28 -6.08
C PHE A 304 -7.65 17.78 -6.21
N GLU A 305 -6.98 18.62 -5.42
CA GLU A 305 -7.13 20.08 -5.53
C GLU A 305 -6.74 20.58 -6.91
N LYS A 306 -5.59 20.14 -7.43
CA LYS A 306 -5.17 20.45 -8.80
C LYS A 306 -6.20 19.96 -9.82
N PHE A 307 -6.77 18.78 -9.64
CA PHE A 307 -7.80 18.26 -10.54
C PHE A 307 -9.10 19.08 -10.45
N TRP A 308 -9.49 19.50 -9.25
CA TRP A 308 -10.70 20.28 -8.99
C TRP A 308 -10.63 21.68 -9.61
N VAL A 309 -9.52 22.40 -9.44
CA VAL A 309 -9.39 23.77 -9.99
C VAL A 309 -9.24 23.80 -11.51
N ASN A 310 -8.78 22.70 -12.12
CA ASN A 310 -8.57 22.60 -13.57
C ASN A 310 -9.76 21.96 -14.31
N GLN A 311 -10.93 21.90 -13.68
CA GLN A 311 -12.15 21.47 -14.38
C GLN A 311 -12.48 22.43 -15.53
N LYS A 312 -13.06 21.90 -16.61
CA LYS A 312 -13.42 22.71 -17.79
C LYS A 312 -14.49 23.75 -17.47
N GLU A 313 -15.40 23.39 -16.57
CA GLU A 313 -16.45 24.25 -16.04
C GLU A 313 -16.15 24.50 -14.55
N LEU A 314 -16.58 25.66 -14.04
CA LEU A 314 -16.40 26.00 -12.62
C LEU A 314 -17.13 24.96 -11.75
N PRO A 315 -16.40 24.19 -10.93
CA PRO A 315 -17.01 23.11 -10.18
C PRO A 315 -17.81 23.67 -9.00
N THR A 316 -18.95 23.04 -8.73
CA THR A 316 -19.78 23.36 -7.58
C THR A 316 -19.81 22.21 -6.58
N VAL A 317 -20.12 22.49 -5.32
CA VAL A 317 -20.25 21.45 -4.29
C VAL A 317 -21.27 20.37 -4.65
N LEU A 318 -22.30 20.71 -5.44
CA LEU A 318 -23.29 19.74 -5.91
C LEU A 318 -22.67 18.66 -6.81
N GLN A 319 -21.59 19.00 -7.52
CA GLN A 319 -20.84 18.09 -8.39
C GLN A 319 -19.70 17.37 -7.65
N PHE A 320 -19.50 17.65 -6.36
CA PHE A 320 -18.35 17.14 -5.59
C PHE A 320 -18.18 15.63 -5.73
N ASN A 321 -19.25 14.87 -5.47
CA ASN A 321 -19.19 13.40 -5.53
C ASN A 321 -18.92 12.86 -6.94
N ALA A 322 -19.40 13.54 -7.98
CA ALA A 322 -19.17 13.14 -9.37
C ALA A 322 -17.71 13.37 -9.77
N ILE A 323 -17.19 14.58 -9.53
CA ILE A 323 -15.81 14.96 -9.84
C ILE A 323 -14.83 14.12 -9.01
N MET A 324 -15.10 13.90 -7.73
CA MET A 324 -14.30 13.04 -6.88
C MET A 324 -14.24 11.60 -7.43
N LYS A 325 -15.35 11.06 -7.93
CA LYS A 325 -15.36 9.73 -8.56
C LYS A 325 -14.53 9.69 -9.84
N GLU A 326 -14.60 10.71 -10.68
CA GLU A 326 -13.76 10.82 -11.89
C GLU A 326 -12.27 10.88 -11.54
N TYR A 327 -11.94 11.66 -10.52
CA TYR A 327 -10.58 11.74 -9.99
C TYR A 327 -10.09 10.38 -9.47
N GLN A 328 -10.90 9.65 -8.70
CA GLN A 328 -10.55 8.31 -8.21
C GLN A 328 -10.27 7.34 -9.37
N ILE A 329 -11.04 7.40 -10.46
CA ILE A 329 -10.80 6.58 -11.65
C ILE A 329 -9.47 6.96 -12.33
N LYS A 330 -9.15 8.25 -12.39
CA LYS A 330 -7.86 8.74 -12.91
C LYS A 330 -6.70 8.17 -12.08
N VAL A 331 -6.75 8.29 -10.75
CA VAL A 331 -5.69 7.82 -9.85
C VAL A 331 -5.54 6.29 -9.92
N GLU A 332 -6.64 5.54 -9.97
CA GLU A 332 -6.59 4.07 -10.14
C GLU A 332 -5.89 3.70 -11.45
N ARG A 333 -6.16 4.40 -12.56
CA ARG A 333 -5.48 4.17 -13.84
C ARG A 333 -3.97 4.42 -13.74
N GLU A 334 -3.56 5.49 -13.08
CA GLU A 334 -2.14 5.82 -12.90
C GLU A 334 -1.43 4.77 -12.04
N LEU A 335 -2.09 4.23 -11.01
CA LEU A 335 -1.55 3.13 -10.20
C LEU A 335 -1.41 1.83 -10.98
N PHE A 336 -2.38 1.50 -11.85
CA PHE A 336 -2.25 0.36 -12.77
C PHE A 336 -1.10 0.54 -13.79
N GLN A 337 -0.63 1.77 -13.99
CA GLN A 337 0.55 2.07 -14.80
C GLN A 337 1.86 2.05 -13.99
N GLY A 338 1.80 1.66 -12.71
CA GLY A 338 2.95 1.58 -11.83
C GLY A 338 3.37 2.92 -11.22
N LYS A 339 2.54 3.97 -11.30
CA LYS A 339 2.86 5.25 -10.67
C LYS A 339 3.01 5.08 -9.16
N VAL A 340 4.07 5.67 -8.61
CA VAL A 340 4.30 5.72 -7.17
C VAL A 340 3.76 7.04 -6.62
N LEU A 341 2.97 6.98 -5.55
CA LEU A 341 2.23 8.13 -5.03
C LEU A 341 2.92 8.71 -3.79
N VAL A 342 3.92 9.56 -4.00
CA VAL A 342 4.62 10.28 -2.92
C VAL A 342 4.79 11.74 -3.34
N LEU A 343 4.59 12.69 -2.41
CA LEU A 343 4.73 14.12 -2.67
C LEU A 343 6.16 14.51 -3.06
N ASP A 344 7.14 13.94 -2.38
CA ASP A 344 8.57 14.14 -2.63
C ASP A 344 9.27 12.78 -2.84
N PRO A 345 9.47 12.36 -4.10
CA PRO A 345 10.14 11.11 -4.41
C PRO A 345 11.63 11.08 -4.01
N GLU A 346 12.27 12.26 -3.92
CA GLU A 346 13.71 12.39 -3.65
C GLU A 346 14.03 12.50 -2.15
N ASN A 347 13.07 12.96 -1.35
CA ASN A 347 13.17 13.05 0.10
C ASN A 347 11.89 12.56 0.79
N PRO A 348 11.59 11.25 0.73
CA PRO A 348 10.44 10.66 1.41
C PRO A 348 10.62 10.61 2.94
N ASP A 349 11.82 10.90 3.45
CA ASP A 349 12.11 10.92 4.89
C ASP A 349 11.37 12.07 5.59
N LEU A 350 10.33 11.65 6.30
CA LEU A 350 9.48 12.44 7.19
C LEU A 350 10.18 12.89 8.49
N ASP A 351 11.45 12.56 8.66
CA ASP A 351 12.27 12.93 9.82
C ASP A 351 12.89 14.32 9.74
N LYS A 352 12.70 15.06 8.63
CA LYS A 352 13.04 16.48 8.57
C LYS A 352 11.88 17.34 9.06
N VAL A 353 11.48 17.12 10.31
CA VAL A 353 10.95 18.23 11.11
C VAL A 353 12.11 19.20 11.22
N GLU A 354 12.05 20.33 10.49
CA GLU A 354 12.92 21.48 10.77
C GLU A 354 12.85 21.74 12.28
N LYS A 355 13.96 21.46 12.97
CA LYS A 355 14.17 21.83 14.37
C LYS A 355 14.23 23.34 14.52
#